data_AF-A0AA86PTL4-F1
#
_entry.id   AF-A0AA86PTL4-F1
#
_cell.length_a   1.000
_cell.length_b   1.000
_cell.length_c   1.000
_cell.angle_alpha   90.00
_cell.angle_beta   90.00
_cell.angle_gamma   90.00
#
_symmetry.space_group_name_H-M   'P 1'
#
loop_
_entity.id
_entity.type
_entity.pdbx_description
1 polymer ?
#
loop_
_entity_poly.entity_id
_entity_poly.type
_entity_poly.pdbx_seq_one_letter_code
_entity_poly.pdbx_strand_id
1 'polypeptide(L)'
;MLKVLNLSNNQIKDIADIESLKDLVTLNLINNKITSFKIVLQNLINLSIGMNPLKDKSGLHQSPHLQYLDLSETKTTNTNFIPQQLTNLRTLQLCCNNISDIATISNYIDLQSLNLTFNKFLKNIEPLKCCMQLINLDLSNTRVYDINPLQFLRNLQFLKLSRTNVSNLWPLQFVKNLKQLIMSYISVIDLHPLQYLHQLEHLQITNTKVVDVAPLSSLTLISQMLLVHNKIRSFDPVKHHKCFTDYSMGYQTKPTAQELKFYNKILSVHSSHKQIRKIMNDNKIAKFKTYLAQKENYISIMLNKQIQILNKQLEMLIQVVQFSYLD
;
A
#
# COMPACT_ATOMS: atom_id res chain seq x y z
N MET A 1 -32.52 -15.74 18.45
CA MET A 1 -31.31 -15.06 18.95
C MET A 1 -30.52 -14.53 17.77
N LEU A 2 -30.28 -13.22 17.70
CA LEU A 2 -29.61 -12.57 16.58
C LEU A 2 -28.09 -12.66 16.77
N LYS A 3 -27.35 -13.25 15.81
CA LYS A 3 -25.88 -13.46 15.91
C LYS A 3 -25.04 -12.49 15.07
N VAL A 4 -25.62 -11.93 14.02
CA VAL A 4 -24.93 -11.04 13.08
C VAL A 4 -25.77 -9.79 12.90
N LEU A 5 -25.17 -8.63 13.09
CA LEU A 5 -25.82 -7.34 12.93
C LEU A 5 -24.92 -6.41 12.13
N ASN A 6 -25.42 -5.94 10.99
CA ASN A 6 -24.75 -4.95 10.17
C ASN A 6 -25.56 -3.65 10.16
N LEU A 7 -24.95 -2.62 10.72
CA LEU A 7 -25.47 -1.26 10.83
C LEU A 7 -24.52 -0.25 10.17
N SER A 8 -23.65 -0.71 9.28
CA SER A 8 -22.71 0.16 8.58
C SER A 8 -23.43 1.19 7.70
N ASN A 9 -22.79 2.34 7.48
CA ASN A 9 -23.27 3.44 6.62
C ASN A 9 -24.61 4.05 7.09
N ASN A 10 -24.77 4.24 8.39
CA ASN A 10 -25.93 4.90 8.99
C ASN A 10 -25.52 6.21 9.67
N GLN A 11 -26.42 6.77 10.48
CA GLN A 11 -26.19 8.00 11.26
C GLN A 11 -26.15 7.75 12.77
N ILE A 12 -25.85 6.52 13.18
CA ILE A 12 -25.91 6.07 14.56
C ILE A 12 -24.89 6.83 15.40
N LYS A 13 -25.33 7.38 16.53
CA LYS A 13 -24.48 8.07 17.50
C LYS A 13 -24.31 7.28 18.78
N ASP A 14 -25.36 6.55 19.15
CA ASP A 14 -25.47 5.76 20.38
C ASP A 14 -25.80 4.31 20.02
N ILE A 15 -25.26 3.40 20.79
CA ILE A 15 -25.36 1.95 20.63
C ILE A 15 -25.81 1.26 21.93
N ALA A 16 -26.32 2.01 22.91
CA ALA A 16 -26.80 1.47 24.19
C ALA A 16 -27.82 0.33 24.02
N ASP A 17 -28.76 0.46 23.08
CA ASP A 17 -29.79 -0.57 22.83
C ASP A 17 -29.19 -1.90 22.31
N ILE A 18 -28.00 -1.85 21.69
CA ILE A 18 -27.29 -3.04 21.17
C ILE A 18 -26.76 -3.91 22.32
N GLU A 19 -26.55 -3.35 23.52
CA GLU A 19 -26.08 -4.12 24.69
C GLU A 19 -27.03 -5.25 25.10
N SER A 20 -28.32 -5.14 24.74
CA SER A 20 -29.32 -6.18 24.99
C SER A 20 -29.11 -7.44 24.13
N LEU A 21 -28.36 -7.34 23.01
CA LEU A 21 -28.18 -8.39 22.02
C LEU A 21 -27.00 -9.32 22.37
N LYS A 22 -27.09 -9.97 23.54
CA LYS A 22 -26.01 -10.76 24.17
C LYS A 22 -25.47 -11.92 23.32
N ASP A 23 -26.22 -12.39 22.34
CA ASP A 23 -25.83 -13.49 21.44
C ASP A 23 -25.08 -13.03 20.19
N LEU A 24 -24.82 -11.72 20.05
CA LEU A 24 -24.08 -11.19 18.91
C LEU A 24 -22.65 -11.72 18.89
N VAL A 25 -22.31 -12.28 17.72
CA VAL A 25 -20.97 -12.79 17.38
C VAL A 25 -20.27 -11.82 16.44
N THR A 26 -21.03 -11.18 15.54
CA THR A 26 -20.51 -10.22 14.55
C THR A 26 -21.31 -8.94 14.56
N LEU A 27 -20.61 -7.81 14.75
CA LEU A 27 -21.18 -6.47 14.76
C LEU A 27 -20.41 -5.55 13.82
N ASN A 28 -21.09 -5.02 12.81
CA ASN A 28 -20.53 -4.03 11.89
C ASN A 28 -21.22 -2.67 12.09
N LEU A 29 -20.44 -1.69 12.51
CA LEU A 29 -20.83 -0.30 12.80
C LEU A 29 -20.04 0.70 11.94
N ILE A 30 -19.35 0.24 10.87
CA ILE A 30 -18.51 1.09 10.02
C ILE A 30 -19.30 2.31 9.50
N ASN A 31 -18.66 3.47 9.45
CA ASN A 31 -19.21 4.68 8.83
C ASN A 31 -20.53 5.12 9.48
N ASN A 32 -20.42 5.53 10.74
CA ASN A 32 -21.50 6.08 11.56
C ASN A 32 -21.01 7.37 12.25
N LYS A 33 -21.70 7.82 13.31
CA LYS A 33 -21.38 9.02 14.09
C LYS A 33 -21.07 8.69 15.56
N ILE A 34 -20.60 7.48 15.83
CA ILE A 34 -20.34 6.98 17.19
C ILE A 34 -19.09 7.67 17.77
N THR A 35 -19.21 8.22 18.97
CA THR A 35 -18.11 8.92 19.65
C THR A 35 -17.49 8.13 20.79
N SER A 36 -18.18 7.12 21.30
CA SER A 36 -17.71 6.27 22.40
C SER A 36 -18.18 4.85 22.17
N PHE A 37 -17.31 3.89 22.50
CA PHE A 37 -17.64 2.47 22.46
C PHE A 37 -17.54 1.91 23.87
N LYS A 38 -18.68 1.69 24.51
CA LYS A 38 -18.84 0.97 25.76
C LYS A 38 -19.92 -0.06 25.47
N ILE A 39 -19.52 -1.33 25.35
CA ILE A 39 -20.46 -2.40 24.98
C ILE A 39 -20.11 -3.63 25.79
N VAL A 40 -21.09 -4.17 26.52
CA VAL A 40 -20.98 -5.44 27.24
C VAL A 40 -21.42 -6.61 26.33
N LEU A 41 -20.69 -6.87 25.25
CA LEU A 41 -20.94 -8.02 24.36
C LEU A 41 -19.82 -9.05 24.52
N GLN A 42 -20.01 -9.96 25.48
CA GLN A 42 -19.00 -10.96 25.85
C GLN A 42 -18.76 -11.99 24.75
N ASN A 43 -19.77 -12.31 23.94
CA ASN A 43 -19.70 -13.31 22.87
C ASN A 43 -19.17 -12.78 21.53
N LEU A 44 -18.79 -11.50 21.46
CA LEU A 44 -18.40 -10.87 20.22
C LEU A 44 -17.03 -11.37 19.74
N ILE A 45 -17.00 -11.88 18.51
CA ILE A 45 -15.79 -12.39 17.84
C ILE A 45 -15.29 -11.40 16.80
N ASN A 46 -16.22 -10.76 16.08
CA ASN A 46 -15.91 -9.83 14.99
C ASN A 46 -16.53 -8.46 15.27
N LEU A 47 -15.69 -7.44 15.40
CA LEU A 47 -16.12 -6.07 15.55
C LEU A 47 -15.52 -5.19 14.46
N SER A 48 -16.37 -4.51 13.70
CA SER A 48 -15.95 -3.44 12.81
C SER A 48 -16.60 -2.14 13.24
N ILE A 49 -15.81 -1.17 13.68
CA ILE A 49 -16.29 0.17 14.11
C ILE A 49 -15.50 1.31 13.46
N GLY A 50 -14.75 0.99 12.40
CA GLY A 50 -14.02 1.98 11.62
C GLY A 50 -14.90 3.13 11.08
N MET A 51 -14.26 4.21 10.65
CA MET A 51 -14.92 5.40 10.11
C MET A 51 -15.96 6.00 11.09
N ASN A 52 -15.60 6.05 12.38
CA ASN A 52 -16.38 6.70 13.43
C ASN A 52 -15.51 7.72 14.18
N PRO A 53 -16.08 8.85 14.65
CA PRO A 53 -15.35 9.85 15.43
C PRO A 53 -15.11 9.41 16.89
N LEU A 54 -14.56 8.21 17.11
CA LEU A 54 -14.32 7.63 18.42
C LEU A 54 -13.34 8.48 19.26
N LYS A 55 -13.86 9.09 20.32
CA LYS A 55 -13.10 9.76 21.38
C LYS A 55 -12.71 8.78 22.46
N ASP A 56 -13.66 7.96 22.92
CA ASP A 56 -13.45 6.92 23.93
C ASP A 56 -13.45 5.53 23.28
N LYS A 57 -12.37 4.78 23.54
CA LYS A 57 -12.11 3.43 23.01
C LYS A 57 -11.94 2.39 24.13
N SER A 58 -12.21 2.78 25.38
CA SER A 58 -11.94 1.96 26.57
C SER A 58 -12.80 0.69 26.64
N GLY A 59 -13.97 0.64 26.01
CA GLY A 59 -14.93 -0.47 26.16
C GLY A 59 -14.53 -1.81 25.51
N LEU A 60 -13.40 -1.89 24.78
CA LEU A 60 -12.94 -3.14 24.17
C LEU A 60 -12.66 -4.26 25.18
N HIS A 61 -12.43 -3.93 26.45
CA HIS A 61 -12.12 -4.92 27.50
C HIS A 61 -13.27 -5.90 27.77
N GLN A 62 -14.48 -5.57 27.35
CA GLN A 62 -15.71 -6.31 27.62
C GLN A 62 -16.00 -7.39 26.56
N SER A 63 -15.19 -7.48 25.50
CA SER A 63 -15.28 -8.49 24.43
C SER A 63 -13.98 -9.29 24.33
N PRO A 64 -13.65 -10.13 25.35
CA PRO A 64 -12.35 -10.80 25.44
C PRO A 64 -12.09 -11.85 24.34
N HIS A 65 -13.14 -12.29 23.65
CA HIS A 65 -13.06 -13.31 22.60
C HIS A 65 -12.89 -12.75 21.18
N LEU A 66 -12.64 -11.45 21.03
CA LEU A 66 -12.41 -10.83 19.73
C LEU A 66 -11.26 -11.51 18.98
N GLN A 67 -11.55 -11.89 17.73
CA GLN A 67 -10.57 -12.40 16.76
C GLN A 67 -10.36 -11.42 15.61
N TYR A 68 -11.37 -10.64 15.26
CA TYR A 68 -11.30 -9.60 14.24
C TYR A 68 -11.70 -8.25 14.84
N LEU A 69 -10.84 -7.25 14.66
CA LEU A 69 -11.10 -5.87 15.07
C LEU A 69 -10.73 -4.89 13.97
N ASP A 70 -11.70 -4.08 13.55
CA ASP A 70 -11.49 -2.97 12.62
C ASP A 70 -11.78 -1.61 13.27
N LEU A 71 -10.71 -0.83 13.41
CA LEU A 71 -10.65 0.51 13.98
C LEU A 71 -10.06 1.51 12.96
N SER A 72 -10.19 1.22 11.67
CA SER A 72 -9.70 2.08 10.60
C SER A 72 -10.39 3.44 10.62
N GLU A 73 -9.66 4.52 10.36
CA GLU A 73 -10.21 5.89 10.30
C GLU A 73 -10.96 6.33 11.57
N THR A 74 -10.41 6.02 12.75
CA THR A 74 -10.96 6.38 14.07
C THR A 74 -10.16 7.48 14.77
N LYS A 75 -9.31 8.18 14.01
CA LYS A 75 -8.40 9.26 14.47
C LYS A 75 -7.45 8.83 15.59
N THR A 76 -7.09 7.55 15.61
CA THR A 76 -6.22 6.94 16.61
C THR A 76 -4.76 7.38 16.41
N THR A 77 -4.01 7.56 17.51
CA THR A 77 -2.59 7.97 17.50
C THR A 77 -1.63 6.95 18.11
N ASN A 78 -2.13 5.98 18.89
CA ASN A 78 -1.36 4.87 19.46
C ASN A 78 -2.26 3.65 19.64
N THR A 79 -1.72 2.49 19.98
CA THR A 79 -2.50 1.25 20.19
C THR A 79 -2.75 0.91 21.67
N ASN A 80 -2.40 1.79 22.61
CA ASN A 80 -2.39 1.48 24.05
C ASN A 80 -3.78 1.26 24.65
N PHE A 81 -4.82 1.71 23.95
CA PHE A 81 -6.22 1.50 24.33
C PHE A 81 -6.72 0.09 24.01
N ILE A 82 -6.01 -0.68 23.16
CA ILE A 82 -6.39 -2.07 22.86
C ILE A 82 -5.95 -2.93 24.06
N PRO A 83 -6.88 -3.56 24.79
CA PRO A 83 -6.57 -4.26 26.03
C PRO A 83 -5.73 -5.53 25.82
N GLN A 84 -4.74 -5.74 26.68
CA GLN A 84 -3.82 -6.88 26.58
C GLN A 84 -4.52 -8.24 26.66
N GLN A 85 -5.69 -8.34 27.32
CA GLN A 85 -6.44 -9.60 27.40
C GLN A 85 -7.09 -10.05 26.09
N LEU A 86 -7.04 -9.25 25.01
CA LEU A 86 -7.52 -9.67 23.68
C LEU A 86 -6.52 -10.62 22.99
N THR A 87 -6.11 -11.67 23.69
CA THR A 87 -5.08 -12.63 23.23
C THR A 87 -5.54 -13.48 22.03
N ASN A 88 -6.85 -13.57 21.81
CA ASN A 88 -7.44 -14.27 20.66
C ASN A 88 -7.42 -13.46 19.37
N LEU A 89 -6.92 -12.22 19.37
CA LEU A 89 -6.93 -11.37 18.19
C LEU A 89 -6.07 -11.99 17.06
N ARG A 90 -6.68 -12.20 15.90
CA ARG A 90 -6.03 -12.75 14.69
C ARG A 90 -5.91 -11.71 13.59
N THR A 91 -6.88 -10.82 13.46
CA THR A 91 -6.90 -9.76 12.46
C THR A 91 -7.15 -8.40 13.10
N LEU A 92 -6.27 -7.44 12.80
CA LEU A 92 -6.37 -6.06 13.26
C LEU A 92 -6.24 -5.08 12.09
N GLN A 93 -7.28 -4.30 11.87
CA GLN A 93 -7.32 -3.24 10.86
C GLN A 93 -7.23 -1.87 11.55
N LEU A 94 -6.17 -1.12 11.24
CA LEU A 94 -5.86 0.18 11.83
C LEU A 94 -5.54 1.22 10.74
N CYS A 95 -6.02 1.00 9.51
CA CYS A 95 -5.65 1.86 8.40
C CYS A 95 -6.25 3.28 8.54
N CYS A 96 -5.66 4.24 7.84
CA CYS A 96 -6.17 5.62 7.76
C CYS A 96 -6.28 6.32 9.14
N ASN A 97 -5.36 6.02 10.06
CA ASN A 97 -5.25 6.68 11.36
C ASN A 97 -4.02 7.62 11.40
N ASN A 98 -3.72 8.16 12.59
CA ASN A 98 -2.54 9.00 12.85
C ASN A 98 -1.56 8.28 13.81
N ILE A 99 -1.46 6.96 13.72
CA ILE A 99 -0.68 6.15 14.66
C ILE A 99 0.81 6.48 14.51
N SER A 100 1.47 6.77 15.64
CA SER A 100 2.92 6.91 15.75
C SER A 100 3.56 5.83 16.62
N ASP A 101 2.77 5.21 17.50
CA ASP A 101 3.21 4.23 18.49
C ASP A 101 2.34 2.97 18.43
N ILE A 102 3.00 1.82 18.32
CA ILE A 102 2.38 0.49 18.28
C ILE A 102 2.92 -0.45 19.36
N ALA A 103 3.48 0.08 20.46
CA ALA A 103 4.14 -0.71 21.51
C ALA A 103 3.33 -1.93 21.98
N THR A 104 2.02 -1.74 22.22
CA THR A 104 1.11 -2.80 22.68
C THR A 104 0.84 -3.89 21.66
N ILE A 105 1.20 -3.71 20.38
CA ILE A 105 1.05 -4.78 19.38
C ILE A 105 1.89 -6.00 19.73
N SER A 106 2.98 -5.82 20.48
CA SER A 106 3.82 -6.92 20.99
C SER A 106 3.08 -7.94 21.86
N ASN A 107 1.90 -7.57 22.41
CA ASN A 107 1.07 -8.47 23.22
C ASN A 107 0.27 -9.49 22.38
N TYR A 108 0.04 -9.22 21.09
CA TYR A 108 -0.80 -10.05 20.23
C TYR A 108 0.08 -11.00 19.40
N ILE A 109 0.69 -11.96 20.09
CA ILE A 109 1.67 -12.89 19.49
C ILE A 109 1.05 -13.82 18.43
N ASP A 110 -0.25 -14.07 18.52
CA ASP A 110 -1.03 -14.89 17.59
C ASP A 110 -1.62 -14.09 16.41
N LEU A 111 -1.29 -12.80 16.28
CA LEU A 111 -1.82 -11.96 15.22
C LEU A 111 -1.36 -12.48 13.85
N GLN A 112 -2.30 -12.71 12.94
CA GLN A 112 -2.06 -13.26 11.60
C GLN A 112 -2.15 -12.21 10.50
N SER A 113 -2.95 -11.17 10.71
CA SER A 113 -3.15 -10.11 9.72
C SER A 113 -3.16 -8.74 10.38
N LEU A 114 -2.30 -7.84 9.90
CA LEU A 114 -2.19 -6.47 10.39
C LEU A 114 -2.16 -5.47 9.24
N ASN A 115 -3.06 -4.49 9.29
CA ASN A 115 -3.10 -3.39 8.35
C ASN A 115 -2.86 -2.06 9.06
N LEU A 116 -1.72 -1.43 8.77
CA LEU A 116 -1.30 -0.13 9.30
C LEU A 116 -1.22 0.94 8.21
N THR A 117 -1.82 0.69 7.05
CA THR A 117 -1.75 1.60 5.90
C THR A 117 -2.20 3.01 6.25
N PHE A 118 -1.58 4.03 5.66
CA PHE A 118 -1.93 5.45 5.84
C PHE A 118 -1.74 5.99 7.27
N ASN A 119 -0.93 5.35 8.11
CA ASN A 119 -0.46 5.91 9.37
C ASN A 119 0.82 6.75 9.17
N LYS A 120 0.64 7.98 8.71
CA LYS A 120 1.74 8.86 8.27
C LYS A 120 2.78 9.23 9.34
N PHE A 121 2.52 8.96 10.62
CA PHE A 121 3.45 9.22 11.72
C PHE A 121 4.19 7.97 12.20
N LEU A 122 3.79 6.78 11.74
CA LEU A 122 4.41 5.52 12.12
C LEU A 122 5.79 5.40 11.49
N LYS A 123 6.81 5.22 12.33
CA LYS A 123 8.20 5.03 11.93
C LYS A 123 8.80 3.74 12.49
N ASN A 124 8.53 3.48 13.77
CA ASN A 124 9.09 2.34 14.50
C ASN A 124 8.11 1.17 14.46
N ILE A 125 8.61 0.00 14.04
CA ILE A 125 7.88 -1.26 14.02
C ILE A 125 8.54 -2.36 14.85
N GLU A 126 9.46 -2.01 15.76
CA GLU A 126 10.10 -2.94 16.69
C GLU A 126 9.13 -3.90 17.40
N PRO A 127 7.94 -3.46 17.85
CA PRO A 127 6.97 -4.36 18.49
C PRO A 127 6.52 -5.54 17.62
N LEU A 128 6.62 -5.44 16.28
CA LEU A 128 6.19 -6.50 15.38
C LEU A 128 7.05 -7.77 15.49
N LYS A 129 8.26 -7.72 16.06
CA LYS A 129 9.12 -8.91 16.22
C LYS A 129 8.45 -10.03 17.02
N CYS A 130 7.52 -9.69 17.91
CA CYS A 130 6.80 -10.64 18.74
C CYS A 130 5.62 -11.31 18.02
N CYS A 131 5.14 -10.75 16.91
CA CYS A 131 3.98 -11.24 16.16
C CYS A 131 4.37 -12.33 15.16
N MET A 132 5.04 -13.38 15.64
CA MET A 132 5.65 -14.43 14.82
C MET A 132 4.63 -15.23 13.96
N GLN A 133 3.34 -15.13 14.28
CA GLN A 133 2.25 -15.73 13.51
C GLN A 133 1.73 -14.85 12.36
N LEU A 134 2.31 -13.68 12.12
CA LEU A 134 1.88 -12.80 11.03
C LEU A 134 2.07 -13.47 9.67
N ILE A 135 0.99 -13.48 8.89
CA ILE A 135 0.91 -13.95 7.51
C ILE A 135 0.77 -12.76 6.56
N ASN A 136 -0.02 -11.76 6.96
CA ASN A 136 -0.34 -10.58 6.15
C ASN A 136 0.07 -9.29 6.87
N LEU A 137 0.88 -8.47 6.21
CA LEU A 137 1.29 -7.16 6.73
C LEU A 137 1.24 -6.08 5.65
N ASP A 138 0.47 -5.02 5.90
CA ASP A 138 0.49 -3.80 5.09
C ASP A 138 0.97 -2.60 5.90
N LEU A 139 2.11 -2.06 5.50
CA LEU A 139 2.74 -0.86 6.07
C LEU A 139 2.73 0.32 5.08
N SER A 140 1.94 0.23 3.99
CA SER A 140 2.01 1.21 2.92
C SER A 140 1.56 2.61 3.37
N ASN A 141 2.14 3.67 2.79
CA ASN A 141 1.84 5.06 3.17
C ASN A 141 2.13 5.37 4.67
N THR A 142 3.19 4.78 5.22
CA THR A 142 3.74 5.11 6.54
C THR A 142 5.11 5.80 6.37
N ARG A 143 5.80 6.10 7.47
CA ARG A 143 7.18 6.61 7.46
C ARG A 143 8.17 5.60 8.00
N VAL A 144 7.81 4.31 7.98
CA VAL A 144 8.71 3.21 8.35
C VAL A 144 9.94 3.25 7.46
N TYR A 145 11.11 3.13 8.07
CA TYR A 145 12.41 3.17 7.39
C TYR A 145 13.27 1.95 7.74
N ASP A 146 13.14 1.43 8.96
CA ASP A 146 13.80 0.22 9.41
C ASP A 146 12.80 -0.95 9.47
N ILE A 147 13.16 -2.05 8.81
CA ILE A 147 12.40 -3.30 8.75
C ILE A 147 13.13 -4.48 9.40
N ASN A 148 14.20 -4.24 10.17
CA ASN A 148 14.87 -5.25 10.98
C ASN A 148 13.91 -6.15 11.78
N PRO A 149 12.81 -5.65 12.37
CA PRO A 149 11.87 -6.50 13.11
C PRO A 149 11.20 -7.59 12.26
N LEU A 150 11.11 -7.40 10.94
CA LEU A 150 10.48 -8.38 10.05
C LEU A 150 11.28 -9.67 9.91
N GLN A 151 12.58 -9.68 10.24
CA GLN A 151 13.42 -10.89 10.15
C GLN A 151 12.92 -12.06 11.03
N PHE A 152 12.13 -11.76 12.06
CA PHE A 152 11.55 -12.74 12.98
C PHE A 152 10.23 -13.33 12.46
N LEU A 153 9.60 -12.71 11.46
CA LEU A 153 8.28 -13.08 10.95
C LEU A 153 8.34 -14.22 9.93
N ARG A 154 8.77 -15.40 10.37
CA ARG A 154 9.01 -16.55 9.49
C ARG A 154 7.76 -17.06 8.76
N ASN A 155 6.56 -16.74 9.25
CA ASN A 155 5.29 -17.12 8.64
C ASN A 155 4.73 -16.09 7.66
N LEU A 156 5.41 -14.95 7.48
CA LEU A 156 4.92 -13.85 6.66
C LEU A 156 4.91 -14.26 5.18
N GLN A 157 3.74 -14.15 4.55
CA GLN A 157 3.52 -14.52 3.15
C GLN A 157 3.22 -13.31 2.27
N PHE A 158 2.56 -12.28 2.82
CA PHE A 158 2.13 -11.10 2.07
C PHE A 158 2.65 -9.84 2.75
N LEU A 159 3.48 -9.08 2.03
CA LEU A 159 4.09 -7.85 2.53
C LEU A 159 3.90 -6.70 1.54
N LYS A 160 3.38 -5.59 2.04
CA LYS A 160 3.27 -4.34 1.29
C LYS A 160 4.01 -3.21 2.02
N LEU A 161 4.96 -2.59 1.32
CA LEU A 161 5.81 -1.51 1.83
C LEU A 161 5.72 -0.24 0.97
N SER A 162 4.68 -0.10 0.15
CA SER A 162 4.62 0.98 -0.83
C SER A 162 4.54 2.34 -0.14
N ARG A 163 5.25 3.35 -0.66
CA ARG A 163 5.28 4.71 -0.10
C ARG A 163 5.70 4.74 1.37
N THR A 164 6.70 3.94 1.71
CA THR A 164 7.46 4.03 2.97
C THR A 164 8.84 4.65 2.71
N ASN A 165 9.62 4.82 3.78
CA ASN A 165 11.00 5.31 3.71
C ASN A 165 12.02 4.15 3.74
N VAL A 166 11.58 2.92 3.51
CA VAL A 166 12.46 1.75 3.48
C VAL A 166 13.41 1.84 2.29
N SER A 167 14.69 1.64 2.56
CA SER A 167 15.76 1.57 1.56
C SER A 167 16.62 0.31 1.67
N ASN A 168 16.66 -0.31 2.85
CA ASN A 168 17.41 -1.54 3.11
C ASN A 168 16.47 -2.75 3.19
N LEU A 169 16.66 -3.73 2.31
CA LEU A 169 15.87 -4.96 2.26
C LEU A 169 16.55 -6.16 2.93
N TRP A 170 17.76 -6.03 3.49
CA TRP A 170 18.51 -7.16 4.08
C TRP A 170 17.71 -8.00 5.08
N PRO A 171 16.84 -7.41 5.94
CA PRO A 171 16.04 -8.20 6.88
C PRO A 171 15.11 -9.22 6.20
N LEU A 172 14.72 -8.98 4.94
CA LEU A 172 13.81 -9.86 4.21
C LEU A 172 14.45 -11.21 3.86
N GLN A 173 15.78 -11.35 3.84
CA GLN A 173 16.44 -12.62 3.52
C GLN A 173 16.03 -13.78 4.46
N PHE A 174 15.56 -13.45 5.66
CA PHE A 174 15.11 -14.41 6.67
C PHE A 174 13.62 -14.79 6.53
N VAL A 175 12.84 -14.04 5.74
CA VAL A 175 11.39 -14.21 5.55
C VAL A 175 11.11 -15.15 4.38
N LYS A 176 11.61 -16.38 4.48
CA LYS A 176 11.68 -17.34 3.36
C LYS A 176 10.33 -17.82 2.82
N ASN A 177 9.26 -17.64 3.60
CA ASN A 177 7.89 -18.00 3.20
C ASN A 177 7.15 -16.87 2.46
N LEU A 178 7.83 -15.76 2.16
CA LEU A 178 7.20 -14.63 1.48
C LEU A 178 6.79 -15.02 0.06
N LYS A 179 5.49 -14.92 -0.23
CA LYS A 179 4.89 -15.23 -1.54
C LYS A 179 4.62 -13.98 -2.35
N GLN A 180 4.29 -12.88 -1.69
CA GLN A 180 3.96 -11.63 -2.35
C GLN A 180 4.65 -10.44 -1.69
N LEU A 181 5.36 -9.66 -2.51
CA LEU A 181 6.03 -8.44 -2.12
C LEU A 181 5.64 -7.29 -3.04
N ILE A 182 5.01 -6.26 -2.48
CA ILE A 182 4.66 -5.04 -3.22
C ILE A 182 5.38 -3.84 -2.62
N MET A 183 6.20 -3.21 -3.44
CA MET A 183 7.08 -2.10 -3.08
C MET A 183 7.05 -1.03 -4.17
N SER A 184 6.12 -0.09 -4.08
CA SER A 184 6.02 1.04 -5.01
C SER A 184 6.42 2.35 -4.33
N TYR A 185 7.13 3.24 -5.05
CA TYR A 185 7.51 4.56 -4.55
C TYR A 185 8.33 4.51 -3.24
N ILE A 186 9.38 3.67 -3.22
CA ILE A 186 10.37 3.61 -2.14
C ILE A 186 11.77 3.88 -2.68
N SER A 187 12.73 4.15 -1.79
CA SER A 187 14.11 4.52 -2.17
C SER A 187 15.06 3.32 -2.30
N VAL A 188 14.53 2.11 -2.50
CA VAL A 188 15.34 0.90 -2.69
C VAL A 188 16.12 0.95 -4.00
N ILE A 189 17.37 0.48 -3.91
CA ILE A 189 18.30 0.31 -5.02
C ILE A 189 18.74 -1.15 -5.12
N ASP A 190 18.96 -1.79 -3.98
CA ASP A 190 19.55 -3.12 -3.87
C ASP A 190 18.50 -4.21 -3.69
N LEU A 191 18.49 -5.19 -4.60
CA LEU A 191 17.60 -6.36 -4.57
C LEU A 191 18.32 -7.66 -4.14
N HIS A 192 19.61 -7.64 -3.81
CA HIS A 192 20.35 -8.84 -3.38
C HIS A 192 19.66 -9.67 -2.29
N PRO A 193 18.98 -9.07 -1.28
CA PRO A 193 18.27 -9.85 -0.26
C PRO A 193 17.12 -10.70 -0.81
N LEU A 194 16.56 -10.33 -1.96
CA LEU A 194 15.44 -11.05 -2.55
C LEU A 194 15.85 -12.39 -3.15
N GLN A 195 17.14 -12.61 -3.46
CA GLN A 195 17.62 -13.86 -4.07
C GLN A 195 17.34 -15.12 -3.21
N TYR A 196 17.12 -14.92 -1.92
CA TYR A 196 16.84 -15.98 -0.93
C TYR A 196 15.34 -16.30 -0.80
N LEU A 197 14.45 -15.54 -1.45
CA LEU A 197 12.99 -15.66 -1.34
C LEU A 197 12.43 -16.63 -2.37
N HIS A 198 12.85 -17.90 -2.33
CA HIS A 198 12.48 -18.90 -3.33
C HIS A 198 10.98 -19.23 -3.40
N GLN A 199 10.19 -18.82 -2.39
CA GLN A 199 8.73 -18.96 -2.37
C GLN A 199 7.99 -17.76 -2.99
N LEU A 200 8.71 -16.75 -3.50
CA LEU A 200 8.10 -15.54 -4.03
C LEU A 200 7.41 -15.83 -5.38
N GLU A 201 6.09 -15.65 -5.40
CA GLU A 201 5.23 -15.85 -6.56
C GLU A 201 4.94 -14.51 -7.25
N HIS A 202 4.69 -13.45 -6.47
CA HIS A 202 4.29 -12.13 -6.97
C HIS A 202 5.23 -11.03 -6.48
N LEU A 203 5.92 -10.36 -7.41
CA LEU A 203 6.80 -9.24 -7.13
C LEU A 203 6.37 -7.99 -7.90
N GLN A 204 6.08 -6.92 -7.17
CA GLN A 204 5.84 -5.61 -7.75
C GLN A 204 6.82 -4.58 -7.19
N ILE A 205 7.65 -4.03 -8.08
CA ILE A 205 8.59 -2.95 -7.80
C ILE A 205 8.32 -1.82 -8.80
N THR A 206 7.70 -0.73 -8.33
CA THR A 206 7.29 0.36 -9.22
C THR A 206 7.80 1.71 -8.73
N ASN A 207 8.31 2.55 -9.63
CA ASN A 207 8.81 3.89 -9.27
C ASN A 207 9.89 3.84 -8.17
N THR A 208 10.94 3.03 -8.37
CA THR A 208 12.09 2.96 -7.45
C THR A 208 13.39 3.33 -8.18
N LYS A 209 14.54 3.11 -7.53
CA LYS A 209 15.87 3.40 -8.08
C LYS A 209 16.67 2.13 -8.42
N VAL A 210 16.01 0.98 -8.50
CA VAL A 210 16.63 -0.31 -8.87
C VAL A 210 17.29 -0.21 -10.25
N VAL A 211 18.51 -0.70 -10.33
CA VAL A 211 19.34 -0.74 -11.55
C VAL A 211 19.66 -2.17 -11.98
N ASP A 212 19.86 -3.06 -11.01
CA ASP A 212 20.25 -4.44 -11.22
C ASP A 212 19.13 -5.38 -10.76
N VAL A 213 18.81 -6.34 -11.62
CA VAL A 213 17.80 -7.38 -11.40
C VAL A 213 18.42 -8.78 -11.39
N ALA A 214 19.75 -8.91 -11.47
CA ALA A 214 20.44 -10.19 -11.34
C ALA A 214 20.04 -11.00 -10.09
N PRO A 215 19.81 -10.39 -8.91
CA PRO A 215 19.32 -11.12 -7.75
C PRO A 215 17.96 -11.82 -7.93
N LEU A 216 17.17 -11.42 -8.93
CA LEU A 216 15.85 -12.02 -9.18
C LEU A 216 15.92 -13.28 -10.05
N SER A 217 17.08 -13.60 -10.62
CA SER A 217 17.28 -14.74 -11.52
C SER A 217 16.98 -16.10 -10.87
N SER A 218 17.20 -16.21 -9.55
CA SER A 218 17.01 -17.43 -8.74
C SER A 218 15.56 -17.68 -8.30
N LEU A 219 14.62 -16.76 -8.59
CA LEU A 219 13.22 -16.84 -8.14
C LEU A 219 12.39 -17.76 -9.03
N THR A 220 12.54 -19.07 -8.86
CA THR A 220 11.96 -20.07 -9.79
C THR A 220 10.43 -20.20 -9.73
N LEU A 221 9.78 -19.77 -8.63
CA LEU A 221 8.33 -19.81 -8.45
C LEU A 221 7.62 -18.52 -8.86
N ILE A 222 8.36 -17.52 -9.36
CA ILE A 222 7.77 -16.23 -9.74
C ILE A 222 6.80 -16.41 -10.92
N SER A 223 5.54 -16.04 -10.68
CA SER A 223 4.43 -16.15 -11.63
C SER A 223 3.94 -14.78 -12.10
N GLN A 224 4.29 -13.70 -11.38
CA GLN A 224 4.04 -12.32 -11.77
C GLN A 224 5.20 -11.41 -11.35
N MET A 225 5.78 -10.68 -12.30
CA MET A 225 6.86 -9.73 -12.05
C MET A 225 6.56 -8.38 -12.72
N LEU A 226 6.33 -7.34 -11.91
CA LEU A 226 6.05 -5.98 -12.38
C LEU A 226 7.16 -5.01 -11.96
N LEU A 227 8.02 -4.62 -12.91
CA LEU A 227 9.22 -3.78 -12.68
C LEU A 227 9.14 -2.40 -13.34
N VAL A 228 7.97 -1.75 -13.28
CA VAL A 228 7.69 -0.51 -14.03
C VAL A 228 8.34 0.74 -13.42
N HIS A 229 8.82 1.66 -14.26
CA HIS A 229 9.41 2.94 -13.84
C HIS A 229 10.58 2.78 -12.85
N ASN A 230 11.54 1.92 -13.17
CA ASN A 230 12.81 1.80 -12.46
C ASN A 230 13.97 2.33 -13.32
N LYS A 231 15.23 2.09 -12.92
CA LYS A 231 16.44 2.47 -13.67
C LYS A 231 17.21 1.23 -14.16
N ILE A 232 16.48 0.15 -14.47
CA ILE A 232 17.03 -1.16 -14.81
C ILE A 232 17.84 -1.05 -16.10
N ARG A 233 19.09 -1.55 -16.09
CA ARG A 233 20.01 -1.49 -17.24
C ARG A 233 19.81 -2.62 -18.23
N SER A 234 19.48 -3.81 -17.75
CA SER A 234 19.21 -4.98 -18.58
C SER A 234 18.23 -5.91 -17.85
N PHE A 235 17.36 -6.55 -18.63
CA PHE A 235 16.46 -7.61 -18.17
C PHE A 235 17.00 -9.01 -18.51
N ASP A 236 18.20 -9.13 -19.07
CA ASP A 236 18.83 -10.42 -19.36
C ASP A 236 18.82 -11.40 -18.18
N PRO A 237 19.02 -10.98 -16.91
CA PRO A 237 18.99 -11.91 -15.79
C PRO A 237 17.61 -12.46 -15.44
N VAL A 238 16.52 -11.90 -15.98
CA VAL A 238 15.14 -12.30 -15.65
C VAL A 238 14.33 -12.73 -16.88
N LYS A 239 14.92 -12.70 -18.08
CA LYS A 239 14.23 -13.04 -19.34
C LYS A 239 13.76 -14.49 -19.43
N HIS A 240 14.35 -15.39 -18.65
CA HIS A 240 13.95 -16.80 -18.60
C HIS A 240 12.70 -17.05 -17.78
N HIS A 241 12.26 -16.08 -16.97
CA HIS A 241 11.03 -16.21 -16.20
C HIS A 241 9.81 -16.09 -17.11
N LYS A 242 8.99 -17.14 -17.15
CA LYS A 242 7.77 -17.18 -17.99
C LYS A 242 6.79 -16.04 -17.72
N CYS A 243 6.82 -15.49 -16.51
CA CYS A 243 5.95 -14.41 -16.08
C CYS A 243 6.42 -13.01 -16.47
N PHE A 244 7.59 -12.89 -17.10
CA PHE A 244 8.16 -11.60 -17.42
C PHE A 244 7.38 -10.97 -18.59
N THR A 245 6.34 -10.21 -18.25
CA THR A 245 5.68 -9.28 -19.17
C THR A 245 6.33 -7.92 -19.02
N ASP A 246 7.21 -7.58 -19.94
CA ASP A 246 7.87 -6.28 -19.97
C ASP A 246 6.91 -5.18 -20.42
N TYR A 247 6.21 -4.54 -19.46
CA TYR A 247 5.47 -3.32 -19.74
C TYR A 247 6.38 -2.09 -19.92
N SER A 248 7.70 -2.21 -19.70
CA SER A 248 8.66 -1.11 -19.86
C SER A 248 9.16 -0.94 -21.30
N MET A 249 8.99 -1.96 -22.17
CA MET A 249 9.15 -1.83 -23.63
C MET A 249 8.07 -0.94 -24.29
N GLY A 250 7.01 -0.58 -23.55
CA GLY A 250 5.96 0.35 -24.01
C GLY A 250 6.29 1.85 -23.91
N TYR A 251 7.49 2.23 -23.47
CA TYR A 251 7.91 3.65 -23.42
C TYR A 251 8.89 4.04 -24.52
N GLN A 252 9.01 3.25 -25.60
CA GLN A 252 9.62 3.70 -26.86
C GLN A 252 8.64 3.77 -28.05
N THR A 253 7.38 3.36 -27.88
CA THR A 253 6.33 3.56 -28.90
C THR A 253 5.13 4.26 -28.27
N LYS A 254 4.63 5.31 -28.93
CA LYS A 254 3.43 6.04 -28.51
C LYS A 254 2.28 5.05 -28.19
N PRO A 255 1.51 5.26 -27.10
CA PRO A 255 0.36 4.43 -26.80
C PRO A 255 -0.62 4.46 -27.97
N THR A 256 -1.12 3.29 -28.35
CA THR A 256 -2.06 3.15 -29.46
C THR A 256 -3.37 3.87 -29.12
N ALA A 257 -4.10 4.29 -30.15
CA ALA A 257 -5.40 4.95 -29.96
C ALA A 257 -6.40 4.08 -29.17
N GLN A 258 -6.25 2.75 -29.19
CA GLN A 258 -7.06 1.81 -28.41
C GLN A 258 -6.69 1.82 -26.91
N GLU A 259 -5.40 1.88 -26.57
CA GLU A 259 -4.93 1.97 -25.18
C GLU A 259 -5.31 3.31 -24.53
N LEU A 260 -5.22 4.41 -25.29
CA LEU A 260 -5.73 5.72 -24.86
C LEU A 260 -7.25 5.70 -24.65
N LYS A 261 -7.99 4.97 -25.48
CA LYS A 261 -9.44 4.80 -25.34
C LYS A 261 -9.80 3.98 -24.10
N PHE A 262 -8.99 2.98 -23.75
CA PHE A 262 -9.15 2.18 -22.53
C PHE A 262 -8.82 2.99 -21.26
N TYR A 263 -7.71 3.73 -21.28
CA TYR A 263 -7.29 4.60 -20.17
C TYR A 263 -8.31 5.72 -19.89
N ASN A 264 -8.85 6.35 -20.95
CA ASN A 264 -9.90 7.35 -20.82
C ASN A 264 -11.24 6.78 -20.35
N LYS A 265 -11.54 5.50 -20.65
CA LYS A 265 -12.73 4.80 -20.15
C LYS A 265 -12.63 4.50 -18.65
N ILE A 266 -11.45 4.19 -18.14
CA ILE A 266 -11.21 4.00 -16.69
C ILE A 266 -11.37 5.34 -15.95
N LEU A 267 -10.85 6.43 -16.52
CA LEU A 267 -10.98 7.78 -15.97
C LEU A 267 -12.42 8.31 -16.03
N SER A 268 -13.21 7.97 -17.07
CA SER A 268 -14.61 8.36 -17.17
C SER A 268 -15.51 7.63 -16.18
N VAL A 269 -15.18 6.38 -15.82
CA VAL A 269 -15.89 5.63 -14.76
C VAL A 269 -15.59 6.20 -13.37
N HIS A 270 -14.40 6.79 -13.16
CA HIS A 270 -14.04 7.46 -11.91
C HIS A 270 -14.68 8.85 -11.76
N SER A 271 -15.02 9.53 -12.87
CA SER A 271 -15.63 10.87 -12.84
C SER A 271 -17.16 10.87 -12.73
N SER A 272 -17.82 9.72 -12.93
CA SER A 272 -19.30 9.58 -12.87
C SER A 272 -19.87 9.32 -11.47
N HIS A 273 -19.05 9.04 -10.45
CA HIS A 273 -19.53 8.90 -9.08
C HIS A 273 -19.75 10.27 -8.40
N LYS A 274 -20.98 10.77 -8.51
CA LYS A 274 -21.47 12.04 -7.96
C LYS A 274 -21.21 12.25 -6.45
N GLN A 275 -20.89 11.20 -5.70
CA GLN A 275 -20.50 11.25 -4.28
C GLN A 275 -19.02 11.63 -4.04
N ILE A 276 -18.11 11.39 -4.98
CA ILE A 276 -16.68 11.71 -4.83
C ILE A 276 -16.42 13.23 -4.94
N ARG A 277 -17.25 13.95 -5.71
CA ARG A 277 -17.18 15.43 -5.82
C ARG A 277 -17.44 16.15 -4.50
N LYS A 278 -18.14 15.54 -3.54
CA LYS A 278 -18.41 16.15 -2.23
C LYS A 278 -17.28 15.95 -1.22
N ILE A 279 -16.36 15.01 -1.46
CA ILE A 279 -15.26 14.64 -0.55
C ILE A 279 -13.96 15.41 -0.89
N MET A 280 -13.81 15.92 -2.11
CA MET A 280 -12.64 16.69 -2.52
C MET A 280 -12.88 18.21 -2.39
N ASN A 281 -12.66 18.76 -1.19
CA ASN A 281 -12.61 20.22 -0.98
C ASN A 281 -11.56 20.91 -1.87
N ASP A 282 -11.92 22.07 -2.41
CA ASP A 282 -11.28 22.82 -3.51
C ASP A 282 -9.79 23.16 -3.31
N ASN A 283 -9.28 23.15 -2.08
CA ASN A 283 -7.86 23.43 -1.80
C ASN A 283 -6.90 22.30 -2.17
N LYS A 284 -7.37 21.06 -2.38
CA LYS A 284 -6.52 19.96 -2.88
C LYS A 284 -6.49 19.89 -4.41
N ILE A 285 -7.58 20.28 -5.07
CA ILE A 285 -7.64 20.36 -6.54
C ILE A 285 -6.71 21.47 -7.06
N ALA A 286 -6.65 22.62 -6.38
CA ALA A 286 -5.70 23.68 -6.73
C ALA A 286 -4.25 23.19 -6.64
N LYS A 287 -3.85 22.55 -5.54
CA LYS A 287 -2.49 21.98 -5.38
C LYS A 287 -2.18 20.85 -6.36
N PHE A 288 -3.16 20.03 -6.71
CA PHE A 288 -3.00 18.97 -7.70
C PHE A 288 -2.92 19.52 -9.14
N LYS A 289 -3.68 20.58 -9.45
CA LYS A 289 -3.56 21.32 -10.71
C LYS A 289 -2.23 22.05 -10.82
N THR A 290 -1.71 22.66 -9.75
CA THR A 290 -0.36 23.25 -9.74
C THR A 290 0.73 22.20 -9.92
N TYR A 291 0.56 21.00 -9.33
CA TYR A 291 1.48 19.87 -9.50
C TYR A 291 1.46 19.31 -10.94
N LEU A 292 0.29 19.23 -11.58
CA LEU A 292 0.16 18.84 -12.98
C LEU A 292 0.72 19.91 -13.93
N ALA A 293 0.48 21.20 -13.67
CA ALA A 293 1.04 22.32 -14.45
C ALA A 293 2.57 22.38 -14.37
N GLN A 294 3.17 22.05 -13.21
CA GLN A 294 4.63 21.93 -13.06
C GLN A 294 5.19 20.74 -13.86
N LYS A 295 4.44 19.64 -14.00
CA LYS A 295 4.80 18.49 -14.83
C LYS A 295 4.65 18.76 -16.33
N GLU A 296 3.63 19.50 -16.75
CA GLU A 296 3.47 19.97 -18.14
C GLU A 296 4.60 20.91 -18.55
N ASN A 297 5.06 21.78 -17.65
CA ASN A 297 6.21 22.66 -17.91
C ASN A 297 7.52 21.86 -18.08
N TYR A 298 7.70 20.79 -17.31
CA TYR A 298 8.87 19.89 -17.45
C TYR A 298 8.85 19.09 -18.76
N ILE A 299 7.66 18.66 -19.22
CA ILE A 299 7.47 17.96 -20.50
C ILE A 299 7.68 18.94 -21.67
N SER A 300 7.20 20.18 -21.55
CA SER A 300 7.42 21.25 -22.55
C SER A 300 8.90 21.63 -22.69
N ILE A 301 9.64 21.74 -21.59
CA ILE A 301 11.09 21.99 -21.60
C ILE A 301 11.85 20.83 -22.27
N MET A 302 11.46 19.59 -22.00
CA MET A 302 12.07 18.42 -22.64
C MET A 302 11.76 18.34 -24.14
N LEU A 303 10.51 18.62 -24.55
CA LEU A 303 10.10 18.69 -25.96
C LEU A 303 10.83 19.80 -26.72
N ASN A 304 10.97 21.00 -26.15
CA ASN A 304 11.71 22.09 -26.77
C ASN A 304 13.20 21.78 -26.94
N LYS A 305 13.81 21.08 -25.97
CA LYS A 305 15.20 20.64 -26.07
C LYS A 305 15.39 19.59 -27.16
N GLN A 306 14.39 18.72 -27.36
CA GLN A 306 14.40 17.69 -28.40
C GLN A 306 14.15 18.28 -29.80
N ILE A 307 13.29 19.31 -29.91
CA ILE A 307 13.09 20.09 -31.15
C ILE A 307 14.37 20.84 -31.54
N GLN A 308 15.10 21.43 -30.58
CA GLN A 308 16.39 22.07 -30.87
C GLN A 308 17.44 21.08 -31.39
N ILE A 309 17.47 19.85 -30.87
CA ILE A 309 18.39 18.81 -31.34
C ILE A 309 18.02 18.37 -32.76
N LEU A 310 16.73 18.16 -33.04
CA LEU A 310 16.25 17.80 -34.38
C LEU A 310 16.53 18.91 -35.41
N ASN A 311 16.33 20.18 -35.07
CA ASN A 311 16.63 21.29 -35.97
C ASN A 311 18.13 21.36 -36.29
N LYS A 312 18.99 21.12 -35.31
CA LYS A 312 20.45 21.10 -35.51
C LYS A 312 20.90 19.92 -36.39
N GLN A 313 20.22 18.77 -36.26
CA GLN A 313 20.44 17.61 -37.14
C GLN A 313 19.95 17.87 -38.57
N LEU A 314 18.82 18.57 -38.72
CA LEU A 314 18.28 18.97 -40.01
C LEU A 314 19.21 19.97 -40.72
N GLU A 315 19.76 20.95 -40.01
CA GLU A 315 20.75 21.91 -40.55
C GLU A 315 22.03 21.19 -41.02
N MET A 316 22.53 20.21 -40.27
CA MET A 316 23.67 19.39 -40.70
C MET A 316 23.36 18.57 -41.95
N LEU A 317 22.16 18.00 -42.04
CA LEU A 317 21.70 17.26 -43.23
C LEU A 317 21.58 18.17 -44.46
N ILE A 318 21.07 19.40 -44.28
CA ILE A 318 20.98 20.39 -45.36
C ILE A 318 22.37 20.79 -45.86
N GLN A 319 23.34 20.98 -44.95
CA GLN A 319 24.73 21.26 -45.33
C GLN A 319 25.35 20.10 -46.13
N VAL A 320 25.15 18.84 -45.69
CA VAL A 320 25.65 17.65 -46.40
C VAL A 320 25.02 17.50 -47.80
N VAL A 321 23.74 17.84 -47.94
CA VAL A 321 23.06 17.82 -49.25
C VAL A 321 23.54 18.98 -50.14
N GLN A 322 23.85 20.16 -49.61
CA GLN A 322 24.40 21.27 -50.41
C GLN A 322 25.81 20.99 -50.95
N PHE A 323 26.63 20.18 -50.26
CA PHE A 323 27.95 19.77 -50.73
C PHE A 323 27.92 18.64 -51.78
N SER A 324 26.81 17.92 -51.93
CA SER A 324 26.69 16.80 -52.91
C SER A 324 26.14 17.22 -54.28
N TYR A 325 25.91 18.52 -54.49
CA TYR A 325 25.48 19.12 -55.77
C TYR A 325 26.53 20.08 -56.37
N LEU A 326 27.77 20.08 -55.87
CA LEU A 326 28.86 20.94 -56.35
C LEU A 326 30.08 20.18 -56.91
N ASP A 327 29.95 18.88 -57.17
CA ASP A 327 30.93 18.07 -57.91
C ASP A 327 30.35 17.57 -59.25
#